data_AF-A0A923Z6M1-F1
#
_entry.id   AF-A0A923Z6M1-F1
#
_cell.length_a   1.000
_cell.length_b   1.000
_cell.length_c   1.000
_cell.angle_alpha   90.00
_cell.angle_beta   90.00
_cell.angle_gamma   90.00
#
_symmetry.space_group_name_H-M   'P 1'
#
loop_
_entity.id
_entity.type
_entity.pdbx_description
1 polymer ?
#
loop_
_entity_poly.entity_id
_entity_poly.type
_entity_poly.pdbx_seq_one_letter_code
_entity_poly.pdbx_strand_id
1 'polypeptide(L)'
;FVQNDETCVLLVRQALVQAEAGVDIVAPSDMMDGRIAAIRTALEANQYIYTRIMAYSAKYASAFYGPFREAVGSATNLGKSSKNTYQMDPANSDEALREVALDLAEGADMVMVKPGMPYLDIVRRVKDEFRVPTFAYQVSGEYAMIKAAAQNGWLDHDKTMLESMMAFKRAGADGVLTYFARDVARLLKHTA
;
A
#
# COMPACT_ATOMS: atom_id res chain seq x y z
N PHE A 1 9.42 -16.21 -14.10
CA PHE A 1 8.44 -15.19 -14.50
C PHE A 1 7.11 -15.53 -13.85
N VAL A 2 6.39 -14.55 -13.32
CA VAL A 2 5.06 -14.77 -12.70
C VAL A 2 4.02 -14.55 -13.80
N GLN A 3 3.11 -15.50 -13.99
CA GLN A 3 2.13 -15.43 -15.08
C GLN A 3 1.00 -14.47 -14.71
N ASN A 4 0.82 -13.40 -15.50
CA ASN A 4 -0.08 -12.30 -15.17
C ASN A 4 -1.55 -12.73 -15.14
N ASP A 5 -2.06 -13.22 -16.27
CA ASP A 5 -3.48 -13.46 -16.46
C ASP A 5 -3.99 -14.62 -15.60
N GLU A 6 -3.21 -15.70 -15.50
CA GLU A 6 -3.51 -16.82 -14.61
C GLU A 6 -3.53 -16.40 -13.14
N THR A 7 -2.68 -15.44 -12.74
CA THR A 7 -2.71 -14.87 -11.39
C THR A 7 -3.97 -14.03 -11.18
N CYS A 8 -4.36 -13.19 -12.15
CA CYS A 8 -5.59 -12.40 -12.09
C CYS A 8 -6.84 -13.26 -11.86
N VAL A 9 -6.93 -14.44 -12.47
CA VAL A 9 -8.02 -15.40 -12.22
C VAL A 9 -8.11 -15.81 -10.75
N LEU A 10 -6.97 -16.05 -10.10
CA LEU A 10 -6.92 -16.41 -8.67
C LEU A 10 -7.24 -15.22 -7.76
N LEU A 11 -6.78 -14.02 -8.12
CA LEU A 11 -7.05 -12.79 -7.38
C LEU A 11 -8.54 -12.44 -7.39
N VAL A 12 -9.22 -12.64 -8.51
CA VAL A 12 -10.69 -12.50 -8.59
C VAL A 12 -11.39 -13.43 -7.62
N ARG A 13 -11.01 -14.72 -7.58
CA ARG A 13 -11.58 -15.68 -6.63
C ARG A 13 -11.34 -15.25 -5.18
N GLN A 14 -10.14 -14.78 -4.87
CA GLN A 14 -9.80 -14.28 -3.55
C GLN A 14 -10.66 -13.07 -3.16
N ALA A 15 -10.82 -12.09 -4.05
CA ALA A 15 -11.62 -10.90 -3.80
C ALA A 15 -13.09 -11.24 -3.55
N LEU A 16 -13.66 -12.19 -4.32
CA LEU A 16 -15.03 -12.65 -4.12
C LEU A 16 -15.22 -13.33 -2.76
N VAL A 17 -14.31 -14.20 -2.35
CA VAL A 17 -14.36 -14.85 -1.03
C VAL A 17 -14.30 -13.80 0.10
N GLN A 18 -13.47 -12.77 -0.05
CA GLN A 18 -13.39 -11.68 0.92
C GLN A 18 -14.69 -10.86 0.96
N ALA A 19 -15.26 -10.53 -0.21
CA ALA A 19 -16.52 -9.79 -0.31
C ALA A 19 -17.70 -10.59 0.28
N GLU A 20 -17.77 -11.89 0.01
CA GLU A 20 -18.75 -12.81 0.61
C GLU A 20 -18.62 -12.86 2.14
N ALA A 21 -17.38 -12.84 2.66
CA ALA A 21 -17.10 -12.75 4.09
C ALA A 21 -17.44 -11.39 4.71
N GLY A 22 -17.84 -10.39 3.90
CA GLY A 22 -18.34 -9.09 4.37
C GLY A 22 -17.26 -8.02 4.53
N VAL A 23 -16.12 -8.10 3.82
CA VAL A 23 -15.14 -7.00 3.86
C VAL A 23 -15.68 -5.75 3.16
N ASP A 24 -15.45 -4.61 3.80
CA ASP A 24 -15.76 -3.29 3.23
C ASP A 24 -14.84 -2.89 2.07
N ILE A 25 -13.58 -3.35 2.13
CA ILE A 25 -12.50 -2.95 1.23
C ILE A 25 -11.66 -4.19 0.91
N VAL A 26 -11.55 -4.53 -0.37
CA VAL A 26 -10.48 -5.40 -0.88
C VAL A 26 -9.30 -4.54 -1.30
N ALA A 27 -8.08 -5.01 -1.04
CA ALA A 27 -6.87 -4.22 -1.29
C ALA A 27 -5.82 -5.03 -2.08
N PRO A 28 -6.02 -5.24 -3.40
CA PRO A 28 -5.12 -6.02 -4.24
C PRO A 28 -3.71 -5.43 -4.22
N SER A 29 -2.73 -6.24 -3.79
CA SER A 29 -1.34 -5.79 -3.60
C SER A 29 -0.32 -6.57 -4.43
N ASP A 30 -0.82 -7.34 -5.38
CA ASP A 30 -0.09 -8.25 -6.26
C ASP A 30 0.76 -7.54 -7.32
N MET A 31 0.31 -6.37 -7.81
CA MET A 31 0.91 -5.64 -8.96
C MET A 31 0.82 -6.38 -10.29
N MET A 32 -0.27 -7.11 -10.54
CA MET A 32 -0.55 -7.66 -11.86
C MET A 32 -1.25 -6.62 -12.76
N ASP A 33 -1.01 -6.66 -14.05
CA ASP A 33 -1.65 -5.77 -15.01
C ASP A 33 -3.13 -6.17 -15.16
N GLY A 34 -4.04 -5.19 -15.17
CA GLY A 34 -5.49 -5.41 -15.38
C GLY A 34 -6.25 -6.04 -14.21
N ARG A 35 -5.60 -6.30 -13.06
CA ARG A 35 -6.28 -6.95 -11.92
C ARG A 35 -7.44 -6.12 -11.38
N ILE A 36 -7.37 -4.79 -11.44
CA ILE A 36 -8.40 -3.94 -10.85
C ILE A 36 -9.68 -4.07 -11.65
N ALA A 37 -9.59 -4.00 -12.99
CA ALA A 37 -10.75 -4.18 -13.87
C ALA A 37 -11.36 -5.57 -13.71
N ALA A 38 -10.51 -6.60 -13.64
CA ALA A 38 -10.96 -7.98 -13.45
C ALA A 38 -11.72 -8.16 -12.12
N ILE A 39 -11.16 -7.63 -11.02
CA ILE A 39 -11.78 -7.70 -9.69
C ILE A 39 -13.06 -6.87 -9.64
N ARG A 40 -13.05 -5.63 -10.15
CA ARG A 40 -14.24 -4.76 -10.23
C ARG A 40 -15.36 -5.46 -10.98
N THR A 41 -15.09 -5.95 -12.19
CA THR A 41 -16.09 -6.65 -13.01
C THR A 41 -16.71 -7.83 -12.27
N ALA A 42 -15.89 -8.61 -11.55
CA ALA A 42 -16.39 -9.74 -10.78
C ALA A 42 -17.23 -9.32 -9.56
N LEU A 43 -16.84 -8.28 -8.83
CA LEU A 43 -17.61 -7.76 -7.70
C LEU A 43 -19.00 -7.26 -8.18
N GLU A 44 -19.05 -6.49 -9.27
CA GLU A 44 -20.31 -6.01 -9.87
C GLU A 44 -21.21 -7.17 -10.32
N ALA A 45 -20.65 -8.14 -11.03
CA ALA A 45 -21.40 -9.31 -11.52
C ALA A 45 -22.01 -10.15 -10.38
N ASN A 46 -21.38 -10.15 -9.20
CA ASN A 46 -21.85 -10.86 -8.01
C ASN A 46 -22.59 -9.95 -7.00
N GLN A 47 -22.95 -8.72 -7.40
CA GLN A 47 -23.72 -7.77 -6.60
C GLN A 47 -23.01 -7.27 -5.32
N TYR A 48 -21.68 -7.38 -5.25
CA TYR A 48 -20.85 -6.79 -4.19
C TYR A 48 -20.53 -5.32 -4.46
N ILE A 49 -21.54 -4.53 -4.86
CA ILE A 49 -21.39 -3.17 -5.40
C ILE A 49 -20.84 -2.14 -4.38
N TYR A 50 -20.92 -2.43 -3.09
CA TYR A 50 -20.40 -1.56 -2.02
C TYR A 50 -19.01 -1.96 -1.53
N THR A 51 -18.49 -3.12 -1.95
CA THR A 51 -17.12 -3.52 -1.63
C THR A 51 -16.17 -2.66 -2.45
N ARG A 52 -15.36 -1.87 -1.75
CA ARG A 52 -14.43 -0.92 -2.36
C ARG A 52 -13.11 -1.58 -2.72
N ILE A 53 -12.42 -1.03 -3.70
CA ILE A 53 -11.08 -1.44 -4.11
C ILE A 53 -10.07 -0.36 -3.73
N MET A 54 -9.17 -0.70 -2.82
CA MET A 54 -7.98 0.09 -2.50
C MET A 54 -6.78 -0.48 -3.25
N ALA A 55 -6.51 0.05 -4.44
CA ALA A 55 -5.47 -0.45 -5.31
C ALA A 55 -4.08 -0.06 -4.80
N TYR A 56 -3.17 -1.04 -4.71
CA TYR A 56 -1.75 -0.76 -4.51
C TYR A 56 -1.12 -0.37 -5.85
N SER A 57 -1.49 0.80 -6.36
CA SER A 57 -1.13 1.26 -7.70
C SER A 57 0.37 1.48 -7.88
N ALA A 58 0.97 2.24 -6.96
CA ALA A 58 2.40 2.55 -7.03
C ALA A 58 3.16 1.74 -5.97
N LYS A 59 3.33 0.44 -6.21
CA LYS A 59 4.05 -0.47 -5.30
C LYS A 59 5.43 -0.85 -5.85
N TYR A 60 6.44 -0.37 -5.16
CA TYR A 60 7.84 -0.49 -5.56
C TYR A 60 8.52 -1.78 -5.09
N ALA A 61 9.51 -2.23 -5.84
CA ALA A 61 10.40 -3.36 -5.56
C ALA A 61 11.40 -2.96 -4.47
N SER A 62 10.93 -2.91 -3.22
CA SER A 62 11.64 -2.27 -2.12
C SER A 62 12.35 -3.24 -1.17
N ALA A 63 13.49 -2.78 -0.62
CA ALA A 63 14.21 -3.42 0.48
C ALA A 63 13.53 -3.24 1.85
N PHE A 64 12.60 -2.29 1.99
CA PHE A 64 11.94 -1.99 3.28
C PHE A 64 10.91 -3.05 3.73
N TYR A 65 10.68 -4.10 2.94
CA TYR A 65 9.68 -5.14 3.26
C TYR A 65 10.20 -6.29 4.12
N GLY A 66 11.50 -6.35 4.44
CA GLY A 66 12.13 -7.44 5.20
C GLY A 66 11.35 -7.85 6.45
N PRO A 67 11.09 -6.92 7.40
CA PRO A 67 10.41 -7.28 8.65
C PRO A 67 8.96 -7.78 8.45
N PHE A 68 8.24 -7.29 7.42
CA PHE A 68 6.92 -7.82 7.07
C PHE A 68 7.01 -9.26 6.58
N ARG A 69 8.00 -9.56 5.72
CA ARG A 69 8.18 -10.91 5.18
C ARG A 69 8.45 -11.93 6.27
N GLU A 70 9.21 -11.55 7.29
CA GLU A 70 9.42 -12.34 8.51
C GLU A 70 8.13 -12.51 9.30
N ALA A 71 7.39 -11.42 9.56
CA ALA A 71 6.16 -11.46 10.35
C ALA A 71 5.07 -12.37 9.75
N VAL A 72 4.96 -12.46 8.43
CA VAL A 72 3.98 -13.33 7.75
C VAL A 72 4.55 -14.67 7.29
N GLY A 73 5.79 -15.01 7.68
CA GLY A 73 6.44 -16.27 7.33
C GLY A 73 6.78 -16.46 5.84
N SER A 74 6.68 -15.41 5.02
CA SER A 74 6.89 -15.50 3.55
C SER A 74 8.36 -15.36 3.12
N ALA A 75 9.26 -15.03 4.05
CA ALA A 75 10.68 -14.79 3.73
C ALA A 75 11.36 -16.02 3.11
N THR A 76 11.08 -17.20 3.66
CA THR A 76 11.65 -18.48 3.19
C THR A 76 11.09 -18.89 1.84
N ASN A 77 9.79 -18.65 1.58
CA ASN A 77 9.16 -18.91 0.29
C ASN A 77 9.74 -18.03 -0.83
N LEU A 78 10.07 -16.77 -0.53
CA LEU A 78 10.67 -15.87 -1.51
C LEU A 78 12.13 -16.26 -1.81
N GLY A 79 12.89 -16.65 -0.78
CA GLY A 79 14.27 -17.10 -0.93
C GLY A 79 15.15 -16.08 -1.65
N LYS A 80 15.83 -16.52 -2.72
CA LYS A 80 16.67 -15.66 -3.59
C LYS A 80 15.90 -14.98 -4.73
N SER A 81 14.59 -15.19 -4.83
CA SER A 81 13.78 -14.60 -5.89
C SER A 81 13.54 -13.12 -5.64
N SER A 82 13.32 -12.36 -6.72
CA SER A 82 12.96 -10.95 -6.63
C SER A 82 11.53 -10.71 -7.13
N LYS A 83 11.02 -9.51 -6.85
CA LYS A 83 9.71 -9.05 -7.31
C LYS A 83 9.82 -8.01 -8.43
N ASN A 84 11.02 -7.85 -9.00
CA ASN A 84 11.36 -6.75 -9.90
C ASN A 84 10.66 -6.83 -11.26
N THR A 85 10.02 -7.96 -11.59
CA THR A 85 9.31 -8.14 -12.86
C THR A 85 7.85 -7.71 -12.78
N TYR A 86 7.38 -7.20 -11.64
CA TYR A 86 5.99 -6.77 -11.45
C TYR A 86 5.86 -5.64 -10.42
N GLN A 87 6.73 -5.58 -9.42
CA GLN A 87 6.86 -4.37 -8.59
C GLN A 87 7.73 -3.35 -9.31
N MET A 88 7.36 -2.08 -9.19
CA MET A 88 8.00 -0.98 -9.90
C MET A 88 9.46 -0.79 -9.49
N ASP A 89 10.28 -0.31 -10.42
CA ASP A 89 11.65 0.11 -10.11
C ASP A 89 11.64 1.35 -9.19
N PRO A 90 12.32 1.32 -8.02
CA PRO A 90 12.47 2.49 -7.14
C PRO A 90 12.93 3.78 -7.83
N ALA A 91 13.63 3.70 -8.96
CA ALA A 91 14.09 4.86 -9.71
C ALA A 91 12.97 5.58 -10.50
N ASN A 92 11.82 4.93 -10.70
CA ASN A 92 10.79 5.41 -11.61
C ASN A 92 9.72 6.24 -10.89
N SER A 93 9.62 7.51 -11.28
CA SER A 93 8.59 8.43 -10.76
C SER A 93 7.42 8.59 -11.74
N ASP A 94 7.68 8.78 -13.03
CA ASP A 94 6.62 8.97 -14.05
C ASP A 94 5.77 7.72 -14.29
N GLU A 95 6.35 6.54 -14.06
CA GLU A 95 5.63 5.27 -14.12
C GLU A 95 4.49 5.20 -13.10
N ALA A 96 4.66 5.78 -11.91
CA ALA A 96 3.63 5.79 -10.87
C ALA A 96 2.34 6.47 -11.33
N LEU A 97 2.47 7.54 -12.14
CA LEU A 97 1.30 8.23 -12.67
C LEU A 97 0.57 7.38 -13.72
N ARG A 98 1.30 6.58 -14.52
CA ARG A 98 0.67 5.65 -15.46
C ARG A 98 -0.08 4.54 -14.74
N GLU A 99 0.54 3.93 -13.74
CA GLU A 99 -0.08 2.87 -12.92
C GLU A 99 -1.35 3.35 -12.22
N VAL A 100 -1.29 4.53 -11.59
CA VAL A 100 -2.45 5.12 -10.92
C VAL A 100 -3.54 5.47 -11.92
N ALA A 101 -3.20 6.03 -13.09
CA ALA A 101 -4.19 6.35 -14.12
C ALA A 101 -4.92 5.10 -14.62
N LEU A 102 -4.20 3.98 -14.81
CA LEU A 102 -4.78 2.70 -15.20
C LEU A 102 -5.72 2.18 -14.13
N ASP A 103 -5.27 2.04 -12.88
CA ASP A 103 -6.10 1.54 -11.77
C ASP A 103 -7.38 2.36 -11.57
N LEU A 104 -7.30 3.69 -11.73
CA LEU A 104 -8.48 4.56 -11.66
C LEU A 104 -9.44 4.33 -12.82
N ALA A 105 -8.93 4.22 -14.04
CA ALA A 105 -9.75 3.90 -15.22
C ALA A 105 -10.40 2.51 -15.11
N GLU A 106 -9.76 1.59 -14.41
CA GLU A 106 -10.23 0.24 -14.13
C GLU A 106 -11.24 0.15 -12.95
N GLY A 107 -11.47 1.25 -12.23
CA GLY A 107 -12.52 1.34 -11.20
C GLY A 107 -12.04 1.17 -9.76
N ALA A 108 -10.79 1.52 -9.45
CA ALA A 108 -10.32 1.68 -8.07
C ALA A 108 -11.02 2.85 -7.36
N ASP A 109 -11.44 2.64 -6.11
CA ASP A 109 -12.04 3.68 -5.26
C ASP A 109 -10.98 4.52 -4.54
N MET A 110 -9.85 3.89 -4.23
CA MET A 110 -8.68 4.50 -3.62
C MET A 110 -7.40 3.96 -4.25
N VAL A 111 -6.36 4.78 -4.28
CA VAL A 111 -5.03 4.39 -4.78
C VAL A 111 -3.99 4.54 -3.69
N MET A 112 -2.96 3.68 -3.73
CA MET A 112 -1.93 3.64 -2.69
C MET A 112 -0.51 3.64 -3.24
N VAL A 113 0.35 4.43 -2.58
CA VAL A 113 1.81 4.39 -2.74
C VAL A 113 2.44 3.51 -1.65
N LYS A 114 3.35 2.62 -2.05
CA LYS A 114 4.07 1.74 -1.13
C LYS A 114 5.49 1.45 -1.63
N PRO A 115 6.55 1.61 -0.82
CA PRO A 115 6.60 2.10 0.56
C PRO A 115 6.16 3.56 0.76
N GLY A 116 6.21 4.01 2.01
CA GLY A 116 5.66 5.30 2.41
C GLY A 116 6.69 6.43 2.38
N MET A 117 7.43 6.61 3.48
CA MET A 117 8.35 7.72 3.70
C MET A 117 9.40 7.89 2.59
N PRO A 118 9.99 6.82 2.02
CA PRO A 118 10.95 6.96 0.93
C PRO A 118 10.34 7.41 -0.41
N TYR A 119 9.01 7.50 -0.51
CA TYR A 119 8.26 7.79 -1.75
C TYR A 119 7.22 8.90 -1.51
N LEU A 120 7.46 9.82 -0.58
CA LEU A 120 6.56 10.94 -0.31
C LEU A 120 6.44 11.90 -1.51
N ASP A 121 7.47 11.98 -2.34
CA ASP A 121 7.43 12.67 -3.63
C ASP A 121 6.39 12.03 -4.57
N ILE A 122 6.29 10.69 -4.59
CA ILE A 122 5.29 9.97 -5.37
C ILE A 122 3.88 10.21 -4.81
N VAL A 123 3.71 10.15 -3.48
CA VAL A 123 2.44 10.51 -2.83
C VAL A 123 2.00 11.91 -3.25
N ARG A 124 2.93 12.86 -3.28
CA ARG A 124 2.66 14.24 -3.69
C ARG A 124 2.23 14.34 -5.14
N ARG A 125 2.99 13.73 -6.06
CA ARG A 125 2.67 13.73 -7.50
C ARG A 125 1.31 13.10 -7.78
N VAL A 126 1.02 11.95 -7.17
CA VAL A 126 -0.26 11.26 -7.32
C VAL A 126 -1.42 12.12 -6.81
N LYS A 127 -1.26 12.76 -5.65
CA LYS A 127 -2.29 13.64 -5.09
C LYS A 127 -2.54 14.85 -6.00
N ASP A 128 -1.47 15.51 -6.48
CA ASP A 128 -1.57 16.72 -7.29
C ASP A 128 -2.26 16.45 -8.64
N GLU A 129 -1.89 15.35 -9.30
CA GLU A 129 -2.39 14.97 -10.63
C GLU A 129 -3.85 14.52 -10.57
N PHE A 130 -4.17 13.54 -9.71
CA PHE A 130 -5.45 12.83 -9.79
C PHE A 130 -6.51 13.36 -8.83
N ARG A 131 -6.11 13.98 -7.71
CA ARG A 131 -7.03 14.55 -6.70
C ARG A 131 -8.07 13.57 -6.15
N VAL A 132 -7.77 12.27 -6.21
CA VAL A 132 -8.59 11.16 -5.68
C VAL A 132 -8.17 10.79 -4.26
N PRO A 133 -8.92 9.96 -3.51
CA PRO A 133 -8.46 9.39 -2.25
C PRO A 133 -7.11 8.66 -2.41
N THR A 134 -6.06 9.23 -1.82
CA THR A 134 -4.67 8.77 -1.94
C THR A 134 -4.20 8.26 -0.59
N PHE A 135 -3.75 7.00 -0.56
CA PHE A 135 -3.23 6.35 0.64
C PHE A 135 -1.73 6.13 0.52
N ALA A 136 -1.07 6.02 1.66
CA ALA A 136 0.33 5.60 1.74
C ALA A 136 0.49 4.50 2.78
N TYR A 137 1.46 3.61 2.57
CA TYR A 137 1.80 2.59 3.56
C TYR A 137 3.17 2.90 4.17
N GLN A 138 3.22 3.33 5.43
CA GLN A 138 4.45 3.32 6.22
C GLN A 138 4.82 1.88 6.60
N VAL A 139 5.72 1.28 5.83
CA VAL A 139 5.92 -0.18 5.86
C VAL A 139 6.75 -0.64 7.04
N SER A 140 6.87 -1.96 7.16
CA SER A 140 7.50 -2.63 8.30
C SER A 140 8.95 -2.20 8.54
N GLY A 141 9.73 -1.97 7.48
CA GLY A 141 11.09 -1.46 7.59
C GLY A 141 11.15 -0.05 8.14
N GLU A 142 10.24 0.83 7.71
CA GLU A 142 10.14 2.20 8.22
C GLU A 142 9.79 2.21 9.72
N TYR A 143 8.83 1.37 10.12
CA TYR A 143 8.48 1.15 11.52
C TYR A 143 9.68 0.64 12.34
N ALA A 144 10.36 -0.41 11.84
CA ALA A 144 11.49 -1.02 12.53
C ALA A 144 12.66 -0.04 12.69
N MET A 145 12.93 0.80 11.68
CA MET A 145 13.97 1.84 11.75
C MET A 145 13.71 2.84 12.87
N ILE A 146 12.49 3.38 12.97
CA ILE A 146 12.13 4.34 14.03
C ILE A 146 12.20 3.66 15.40
N LYS A 147 11.65 2.44 15.53
CA LYS A 147 11.72 1.67 16.78
C LYS A 147 13.16 1.41 17.23
N ALA A 148 14.03 0.95 16.34
CA ALA A 148 15.41 0.64 16.65
C ALA A 148 16.20 1.90 17.05
N ALA A 149 16.05 3.00 16.31
CA ALA A 149 16.70 4.26 16.64
C ALA A 149 16.26 4.79 18.02
N ALA A 150 14.97 4.70 18.34
CA ALA A 150 14.45 5.10 19.64
C ALA A 150 14.93 4.19 20.78
N GLN A 151 14.94 2.87 20.58
CA GLN A 151 15.44 1.91 21.57
C GLN A 151 16.92 2.11 21.88
N ASN A 152 17.70 2.54 20.91
CA ASN A 152 19.11 2.89 21.08
C ASN A 152 19.32 4.32 21.64
N GLY A 153 18.25 5.06 21.94
CA GLY A 153 18.33 6.42 22.46
C GLY A 153 18.79 7.48 21.45
N TRP A 154 18.77 7.18 20.15
CA TRP A 154 19.20 8.11 19.10
C TRP A 154 18.14 9.12 18.73
N LEU A 155 16.86 8.72 18.85
CA LEU A 155 15.71 9.56 18.52
C LEU A 155 14.67 9.49 19.64
N ASP A 156 13.97 10.61 19.85
CA ASP A 156 12.74 10.62 20.64
C ASP A 156 11.65 9.88 19.86
N HIS A 157 11.16 8.76 20.43
CA HIS A 157 10.19 7.88 19.79
C HIS A 157 8.93 8.62 19.34
N ASP A 158 8.25 9.26 20.29
CA ASP A 158 6.91 9.80 20.08
C ASP A 158 6.95 11.00 19.13
N LYS A 159 7.96 11.88 19.28
CA LYS A 159 8.14 13.02 18.39
C LYS A 159 8.44 12.57 16.96
N THR A 160 9.40 11.66 16.79
CA THR A 160 9.80 11.17 15.46
C THR A 160 8.65 10.43 14.77
N MET A 161 7.93 9.58 15.53
CA MET A 161 6.77 8.87 15.03
C MET A 161 5.67 9.84 14.56
N LEU A 162 5.29 10.82 15.37
CA LEU A 162 4.27 11.81 14.99
C LEU A 162 4.73 12.68 13.82
N GLU A 163 6.00 13.09 13.78
CA GLU A 163 6.56 13.83 12.66
C GLU A 163 6.50 13.04 11.35
N SER A 164 6.77 11.73 11.41
CA SER A 164 6.60 10.86 10.24
C SER A 164 5.17 10.85 9.73
N MET A 165 4.16 10.86 10.61
CA MET A 165 2.74 10.93 10.23
C MET A 165 2.39 12.27 9.59
N MET A 166 2.90 13.38 10.16
CA MET A 166 2.71 14.71 9.57
C MET A 166 3.32 14.81 8.17
N ALA A 167 4.45 14.15 7.93
CA ALA A 167 5.06 14.11 6.60
C ALA A 167 4.13 13.48 5.54
N PHE A 168 3.45 12.36 5.86
CA PHE A 168 2.45 11.75 4.98
C PHE A 168 1.28 12.68 4.71
N LYS A 169 0.71 13.30 5.76
CA LYS A 169 -0.40 14.23 5.61
C LYS A 169 0.00 15.44 4.74
N ARG A 170 1.20 15.99 4.95
CA ARG A 170 1.76 17.10 4.15
C ARG A 170 2.01 16.70 2.69
N ALA A 171 2.47 15.48 2.46
CA ALA A 171 2.66 14.95 1.10
C ALA A 171 1.33 14.76 0.36
N GLY A 172 0.21 14.66 1.07
CA GLY A 172 -1.13 14.56 0.47
C GLY A 172 -1.84 13.24 0.72
N ALA A 173 -1.33 12.37 1.61
CA ALA A 173 -2.06 11.15 1.95
C ALA A 173 -3.34 11.48 2.76
N ASP A 174 -4.47 10.95 2.32
CA ASP A 174 -5.74 11.03 3.05
C ASP A 174 -5.75 10.05 4.23
N GLY A 175 -5.23 8.85 4.02
CA GLY A 175 -5.00 7.83 5.04
C GLY A 175 -3.61 7.22 4.97
N VAL A 176 -3.12 6.75 6.12
CA VAL A 176 -1.81 6.10 6.24
C VAL A 176 -1.99 4.73 6.88
N LEU A 177 -1.58 3.68 6.18
CA LEU A 177 -1.43 2.35 6.78
C LEU A 177 -0.11 2.34 7.54
N THR A 178 -0.18 2.24 8.86
CA THR A 178 1.00 2.26 9.72
C THR A 178 0.85 1.31 10.90
N TYR A 179 1.95 0.65 11.27
CA TYR A 179 2.05 -0.15 12.49
C TYR A 179 1.98 0.72 13.76
N PHE A 180 2.25 2.03 13.65
CA PHE A 180 2.13 2.99 14.74
C PHE A 180 0.69 3.48 14.98
N ALA A 181 -0.31 3.02 14.22
CA ALA A 181 -1.66 3.58 14.26
C ALA A 181 -2.25 3.68 15.68
N ARG A 182 -2.07 2.64 16.51
CA ARG A 182 -2.56 2.64 17.90
C ARG A 182 -1.81 3.62 18.80
N ASP A 183 -0.50 3.76 18.59
CA ASP A 183 0.34 4.66 19.40
C ASP A 183 0.06 6.12 19.03
N VAL A 184 -0.04 6.42 17.73
CA VAL A 184 -0.45 7.73 17.21
C VAL A 184 -1.84 8.11 17.75
N ALA A 185 -2.82 7.21 17.69
CA ALA A 185 -4.17 7.47 18.17
C ALA A 185 -4.23 7.79 19.67
N ARG A 186 -3.41 7.11 20.50
CA ARG A 186 -3.31 7.40 21.93
C ARG A 186 -2.77 8.81 22.17
N LEU A 187 -1.67 9.17 21.52
CA LEU A 187 -1.05 10.48 21.70
C LEU A 187 -1.97 11.63 21.24
N LEU A 188 -2.62 11.49 20.08
CA LEU A 188 -3.56 12.50 19.59
C LEU A 188 -4.75 12.69 20.53
N LYS A 189 -5.26 11.61 21.15
CA LYS A 189 -6.35 11.70 22.13
C LYS A 189 -5.96 12.47 23.39
N HIS A 190 -4.69 12.42 23.79
CA HIS A 190 -4.20 13.13 24.97
C HIS A 190 -3.80 14.59 24.69
N THR A 191 -3.73 14.98 23.42
CA THR A 191 -3.37 16.35 23.00
C THR A 191 -4.60 17.21 22.68
N ALA A 192 -5.80 16.60 22.68
CA ALA A 192 -7.10 17.26 22.50
C ALA A 192 -7.78 17.47 23.86
#